data_AF-A0A7D3X8N5-F1
#
_entry.id   AF-A0A7D3X8N5-F1
#
_cell.length_a   1.000
_cell.length_b   1.000
_cell.length_c   1.000
_cell.angle_alpha   90.00
_cell.angle_beta   90.00
_cell.angle_gamma   90.00
#
_symmetry.space_group_name_H-M   'P 1'
#
loop_
_entity.id
_entity.type
_entity.pdbx_description
1 polymer ?
#
loop_
_entity_poly.entity_id
_entity_poly.type
_entity_poly.pdbx_seq_one_letter_code
_entity_poly.pdbx_strand_id
1 'polypeptide(L)'
;MEAQGWPAAGLLNARELTGQLVQPALQDGRRIAYFLVDALRYELAQEVKTLLIEQGATVHIQPYCAQLPTSTPIGMSALLPHDGHWTLASSPTGKVEPQAGQPLLPVPDASARDKFWEQRFGDRVRVLTQEAWLNAPTVPATVRLLVVRSSDLDQAGENQGIAGLGQFPLALRALRRAVLAAGAAGFREIVIATDHGFVLNPTPMVGTRCRCPPVTGPSVRYAACSGAAPPTRRVRCALKVARLAFRGRGRTSWYHAHWELLSVV
;
A
#
# COMPACT_ATOMS: atom_id res chain seq x y z
N MET A 1 -19.97 12.28 -3.12
CA MET A 1 -20.13 12.12 -4.57
C MET A 1 -19.23 10.95 -4.97
N GLU A 2 -19.73 9.73 -4.84
CA GLU A 2 -19.04 8.51 -5.29
C GLU A 2 -18.94 8.58 -6.81
N ALA A 3 -17.73 8.73 -7.33
CA ALA A 3 -17.50 8.78 -8.76
C ALA A 3 -17.83 7.39 -9.33
N GLN A 4 -18.81 7.32 -10.24
CA GLN A 4 -19.11 6.10 -10.98
C GLN A 4 -17.81 5.53 -11.58
N GLY A 5 -17.35 4.40 -11.04
CA GLY A 5 -16.16 3.69 -11.50
C GLY A 5 -15.00 3.55 -10.49
N TRP A 6 -15.01 4.24 -9.34
CA TRP A 6 -13.97 4.08 -8.30
C TRP A 6 -14.55 3.96 -6.88
N PRO A 7 -14.21 2.91 -6.10
CA PRO A 7 -13.33 1.79 -6.46
C PRO A 7 -13.93 0.95 -7.61
N ALA A 8 -13.07 0.28 -8.38
CA ALA A 8 -13.51 -0.59 -9.46
C ALA A 8 -14.37 -1.73 -8.89
N ALA A 9 -15.50 -2.02 -9.53
CA ALA A 9 -16.44 -3.03 -9.05
C ALA A 9 -15.74 -4.39 -8.86
N GLY A 10 -15.94 -4.99 -7.69
CA GLY A 10 -15.36 -6.29 -7.33
C GLY A 10 -13.94 -6.25 -6.75
N LEU A 11 -13.32 -5.08 -6.64
CA LEU A 11 -12.05 -4.90 -5.94
C LEU A 11 -12.25 -4.21 -4.59
N LEU A 12 -11.38 -4.54 -3.63
CA LEU A 12 -11.34 -3.84 -2.34
C LEU A 12 -10.82 -2.42 -2.53
N ASN A 13 -11.26 -1.51 -1.67
CA ASN A 13 -10.63 -0.21 -1.49
C ASN A 13 -9.52 -0.32 -0.43
N ALA A 14 -8.44 0.46 -0.57
CA ALA A 14 -7.36 0.55 0.42
C ALA A 14 -7.89 0.76 1.86
N ARG A 15 -8.92 1.61 2.02
CA ARG A 15 -9.61 1.93 3.29
C ARG A 15 -10.31 0.75 3.96
N GLU A 16 -10.55 -0.32 3.23
CA GLU A 16 -11.25 -1.51 3.73
C GLU A 16 -10.28 -2.63 4.14
N LEU A 17 -9.01 -2.55 3.74
CA LEU A 17 -8.05 -3.65 3.90
C LEU A 17 -7.84 -4.03 5.37
N THR A 18 -7.60 -3.05 6.23
CA THR A 18 -7.35 -3.32 7.65
C THR A 18 -8.59 -3.90 8.32
N GLY A 19 -9.78 -3.40 7.98
CA GLY A 19 -11.06 -3.94 8.46
C GLY A 19 -11.35 -5.36 8.00
N GLN A 20 -10.95 -5.72 6.77
CA GLN A 20 -11.25 -7.03 6.20
C GLN A 20 -10.18 -8.10 6.46
N LEU A 21 -8.91 -7.71 6.61
CA LEU A 21 -7.78 -8.64 6.67
C LEU A 21 -7.11 -8.68 8.04
N VAL A 22 -7.12 -7.57 8.79
CA VAL A 22 -6.41 -7.48 10.07
C VAL A 22 -7.36 -7.62 11.26
N GLN A 23 -8.48 -6.89 11.25
CA GLN A 23 -9.41 -6.89 12.38
C GLN A 23 -10.03 -8.27 12.67
N PRO A 24 -10.45 -9.09 11.68
CA PRO A 24 -11.03 -10.40 11.96
C PRO A 24 -10.04 -11.33 12.67
N ALA A 25 -8.76 -11.29 12.27
CA ALA A 25 -7.70 -12.05 12.95
C ALA A 25 -7.55 -11.67 14.42
N LEU A 26 -7.57 -10.36 14.71
CA LEU A 26 -7.48 -9.87 16.08
C LEU A 26 -8.72 -10.21 16.91
N GLN A 27 -9.92 -10.19 16.32
CA GLN A 27 -11.17 -10.58 16.97
C GLN A 27 -11.19 -12.06 17.33
N ASP A 28 -10.61 -12.92 16.48
CA ASP A 28 -10.42 -14.35 16.74
C ASP A 28 -9.30 -14.65 17.75
N GLY A 29 -8.66 -13.62 18.31
CA GLY A 29 -7.54 -13.76 19.26
C GLY A 29 -6.21 -14.19 18.63
N ARG A 30 -6.12 -14.24 17.30
CA ARG A 30 -4.92 -14.60 16.56
C ARG A 30 -3.89 -13.47 16.59
N ARG A 31 -2.63 -13.82 16.30
CA ARG A 31 -1.53 -12.87 16.14
C ARG A 31 -1.28 -12.65 14.66
N ILE A 32 -1.27 -11.38 14.24
CA ILE A 32 -1.08 -10.99 12.85
C ILE A 32 0.04 -9.96 12.72
N ALA A 33 0.85 -10.08 11.67
CA ALA A 33 1.82 -9.07 11.28
C ALA A 33 1.33 -8.33 10.02
N TYR A 34 1.37 -7.01 10.05
CA TYR A 34 0.96 -6.14 8.97
C TYR A 34 2.13 -5.30 8.47
N PHE A 35 2.65 -5.66 7.31
CA PHE A 35 3.74 -4.96 6.64
C PHE A 35 3.15 -3.88 5.73
N LEU A 36 3.56 -2.64 5.96
CA LEU A 36 3.22 -1.48 5.13
C LEU A 36 4.46 -1.13 4.32
N VAL A 37 4.48 -1.52 3.05
CA VAL A 37 5.62 -1.37 2.15
C VAL A 37 5.35 -0.24 1.18
N ASP A 38 6.17 0.80 1.21
CA ASP A 38 6.07 1.96 0.33
C ASP A 38 6.49 1.59 -1.09
N ALA A 39 5.66 1.96 -2.07
CA ALA A 39 5.91 1.77 -3.50
C ALA A 39 6.13 0.31 -3.97
N LEU A 40 5.50 -0.69 -3.34
CA LEU A 40 5.60 -2.09 -3.76
C LEU A 40 4.74 -2.38 -5.00
N ARG A 41 5.39 -2.49 -6.16
CA ARG A 41 4.72 -2.88 -7.41
C ARG A 41 4.35 -4.36 -7.45
N TYR A 42 3.34 -4.68 -8.27
CA TYR A 42 2.88 -6.05 -8.50
C TYR A 42 4.01 -7.01 -8.94
N GLU A 43 4.89 -6.59 -9.85
CA GLU A 43 5.99 -7.46 -10.31
C GLU A 43 6.96 -7.78 -9.17
N LEU A 44 7.26 -6.80 -8.31
CA LEU A 44 8.12 -6.99 -7.15
C LEU A 44 7.43 -7.84 -6.07
N ALA A 45 6.12 -7.67 -5.88
CA ALA A 45 5.33 -8.53 -5.01
C ALA A 45 5.36 -9.99 -5.46
N GLN A 46 5.31 -10.26 -6.77
CA GLN A 46 5.45 -11.61 -7.32
C GLN A 46 6.84 -12.22 -7.06
N GLU A 47 7.89 -11.40 -7.10
CA GLU A 47 9.24 -11.83 -6.73
C GLU A 47 9.32 -12.18 -5.23
N VAL A 48 8.77 -11.32 -4.35
CA VAL A 48 8.67 -11.60 -2.91
C VAL A 48 7.87 -12.88 -2.64
N LYS A 49 6.77 -13.09 -3.36
CA LYS A 49 5.97 -14.32 -3.28
C LYS A 49 6.82 -15.56 -3.61
N THR A 50 7.56 -15.53 -4.71
CA THR A 50 8.46 -16.64 -5.09
C THR A 50 9.46 -16.92 -3.97
N LEU A 51 10.12 -15.87 -3.48
CA LEU A 51 11.11 -15.94 -2.41
C LEU A 51 10.54 -16.49 -1.08
N LEU A 52 9.25 -16.28 -0.78
CA LEU A 52 8.58 -16.78 0.42
C LEU A 52 8.09 -18.22 0.24
N ILE A 53 7.60 -18.58 -0.95
CA ILE A 53 7.19 -19.96 -1.28
C ILE A 53 8.39 -20.92 -1.19
N GLU A 54 9.56 -20.49 -1.65
CA GLU A 54 10.83 -21.24 -1.49
C GLU A 54 11.17 -21.53 -0.02
N GLN A 55 10.61 -20.78 0.93
CA GLN A 55 10.77 -20.99 2.37
C GLN A 55 9.59 -21.75 3.00
N GLY A 56 8.71 -22.33 2.17
CA GLY A 56 7.55 -23.11 2.60
C GLY A 56 6.32 -22.29 2.99
N ALA A 57 6.29 -20.98 2.72
CA ALA A 57 5.11 -20.16 2.98
C ALA A 57 4.03 -20.38 1.91
N THR A 58 2.76 -20.32 2.32
CA THR A 58 1.63 -20.22 1.39
C THR A 58 1.30 -18.75 1.17
N VAL A 59 1.43 -18.26 -0.07
CA VAL A 59 1.32 -16.83 -0.38
C VAL A 59 0.26 -16.55 -1.44
N HIS A 60 -0.54 -15.53 -1.20
CA HIS A 60 -1.62 -15.06 -2.08
C HIS A 60 -1.42 -13.56 -2.33
N ILE A 61 -1.63 -13.12 -3.57
CA ILE A 61 -1.52 -11.71 -3.97
C ILE A 61 -2.89 -11.26 -4.46
N GLN A 62 -3.55 -10.37 -3.74
CA GLN A 62 -4.85 -9.84 -4.10
C GLN A 62 -4.73 -8.36 -4.52
N PRO A 63 -5.22 -7.97 -5.71
CA PRO A 63 -5.25 -6.57 -6.09
C PRO A 63 -6.35 -5.80 -5.32
N TYR A 64 -6.11 -4.51 -5.09
CA TYR A 64 -7.08 -3.56 -4.57
C TYR A 64 -6.89 -2.18 -5.20
N CYS A 65 -7.93 -1.35 -5.10
CA CYS A 65 -7.90 0.04 -5.52
C CYS A 65 -7.14 0.88 -4.49
N ALA A 66 -6.07 1.54 -4.95
CA ALA A 66 -5.32 2.49 -4.14
C ALA A 66 -6.22 3.64 -3.64
N GLN A 67 -5.77 4.40 -2.64
CA GLN A 67 -6.46 5.65 -2.30
C GLN A 67 -6.03 6.76 -3.25
N LEU A 68 -7.00 7.52 -3.77
CA LEU A 68 -6.74 8.68 -4.61
C LEU A 68 -6.82 9.97 -3.79
N PRO A 69 -5.93 10.95 -4.02
CA PRO A 69 -4.67 10.86 -4.79
C PRO A 69 -3.67 9.84 -4.20
N THR A 70 -2.86 9.19 -5.05
CA THR A 70 -1.92 8.11 -4.66
C THR A 70 -0.62 8.60 -4.01
N SER A 71 -0.62 9.76 -3.34
CA SER A 71 0.56 10.23 -2.61
C SER A 71 0.75 9.43 -1.32
N THR A 72 1.99 9.18 -0.90
CA THR A 72 2.32 8.41 0.31
C THR A 72 1.54 8.81 1.56
N PRO A 73 1.39 10.12 1.91
CA PRO A 73 0.57 10.51 3.07
C PRO A 73 -0.86 9.98 2.99
N ILE A 74 -1.49 10.13 1.82
CA ILE A 74 -2.89 9.76 1.58
C ILE A 74 -3.03 8.24 1.51
N GLY A 75 -2.19 7.57 0.72
CA GLY A 75 -2.25 6.12 0.54
C GLY A 75 -1.95 5.36 1.83
N MET A 76 -0.89 5.71 2.56
CA MET A 76 -0.57 5.07 3.84
C MET A 76 -1.61 5.33 4.92
N SER A 77 -2.22 6.53 4.94
CA SER A 77 -3.30 6.83 5.90
C SER A 77 -4.58 6.02 5.64
N ALA A 78 -4.85 5.65 4.38
CA ALA A 78 -5.99 4.80 4.04
C ALA A 78 -5.81 3.36 4.54
N LEU A 79 -4.58 2.91 4.80
CA LEU A 79 -4.30 1.58 5.35
C LEU A 79 -4.44 1.51 6.88
N LEU A 80 -4.84 2.61 7.54
CA LEU A 80 -5.06 2.65 8.99
C LEU A 80 -6.34 1.92 9.42
N PRO A 81 -6.45 1.49 10.70
CA PRO A 81 -7.63 0.86 11.27
C PRO A 81 -8.68 1.91 11.62
N HIS A 82 -9.14 2.67 10.63
CA HIS A 82 -9.96 3.87 10.85
C HIS A 82 -11.47 3.59 10.90
N ASP A 83 -11.91 2.35 10.71
CA ASP A 83 -13.33 1.93 10.85
C ASP A 83 -14.31 2.75 9.98
N GLY A 84 -13.88 3.11 8.76
CA GLY A 84 -14.64 3.97 7.86
C GLY A 84 -14.53 5.49 8.15
N HIS A 85 -13.91 5.89 9.26
CA HIS A 85 -13.66 7.29 9.61
C HIS A 85 -12.36 7.80 9.02
N TRP A 86 -12.37 8.09 7.73
CA TRP A 86 -11.23 8.65 7.01
C TRP A 86 -11.70 9.73 6.01
N THR A 87 -11.01 10.86 5.97
CA THR A 87 -11.31 11.95 5.03
C THR A 87 -10.06 12.73 4.65
N LEU A 88 -10.19 13.56 3.62
CA LEU A 88 -9.19 14.57 3.25
C LEU A 88 -9.69 15.94 3.69
N ALA A 89 -8.83 16.73 4.31
CA ALA A 89 -9.11 18.09 4.74
C ALA A 89 -7.96 19.03 4.35
N SER A 90 -8.28 20.31 4.13
CA SER A 90 -7.25 21.33 3.94
C SER A 90 -6.61 21.69 5.28
N SER A 91 -5.29 21.63 5.37
CA SER A 91 -4.54 22.11 6.53
C SER A 91 -4.51 23.64 6.57
N PRO A 92 -4.14 24.25 7.72
CA PRO A 92 -4.00 25.71 7.82
C PRO A 92 -3.05 26.33 6.80
N THR A 93 -2.13 25.52 6.25
CA THR A 93 -1.18 25.91 5.19
C THR A 93 -1.73 25.74 3.76
N GLY A 94 -2.98 25.32 3.62
CA GLY A 94 -3.64 25.09 2.33
C GLY A 94 -3.32 23.75 1.65
N LYS A 95 -2.56 22.85 2.30
CA LYS A 95 -2.28 21.51 1.78
C LYS A 95 -3.44 20.55 2.06
N VAL A 96 -3.73 19.64 1.14
CA VAL A 96 -4.71 18.57 1.39
C VAL A 96 -4.03 17.46 2.19
N GLU A 97 -4.55 17.18 3.38
CA GLU A 97 -3.99 16.21 4.33
C GLU A 97 -5.05 15.19 4.77
N PRO A 98 -4.65 13.94 5.01
CA PRO A 98 -5.56 12.91 5.49
C PRO A 98 -5.86 13.09 6.98
N GLN A 99 -7.11 12.81 7.34
CA GLN A 99 -7.58 12.72 8.72
C GLN A 99 -8.25 11.37 8.95
N ALA A 100 -8.03 10.78 10.12
CA ALA A 100 -8.56 9.47 10.48
C ALA A 100 -9.07 9.41 11.93
N GLY A 101 -10.00 8.50 12.20
CA GLY A 101 -10.50 8.18 13.54
C GLY A 101 -11.72 9.00 14.00
N GLN A 102 -12.08 8.82 15.27
CA GLN A 102 -13.12 9.58 15.94
C GLN A 102 -12.60 10.11 17.29
N PRO A 103 -12.41 11.43 17.44
CA PRO A 103 -12.58 12.48 16.42
C PRO A 103 -11.60 12.33 15.25
N LEU A 104 -11.92 12.96 14.11
CA LEU A 104 -11.03 12.99 12.95
C LEU A 104 -9.77 13.81 13.28
N LEU A 105 -8.60 13.16 13.28
CA LEU A 105 -7.31 13.78 13.57
C LEU A 105 -6.38 13.69 12.36
N PRO A 106 -5.55 14.72 12.10
CA PRO A 106 -4.55 14.68 11.03
C PRO A 106 -3.57 13.51 11.20
N VAL A 107 -3.35 12.77 10.10
CA VAL A 107 -2.37 11.67 10.02
C VAL A 107 -1.42 11.80 8.81
N PRO A 108 -0.80 12.98 8.58
CA PRO A 108 -0.06 13.28 7.36
C PRO A 108 1.27 12.51 7.27
N ASP A 109 1.90 12.21 8.39
CA ASP A 109 3.24 11.62 8.46
C ASP A 109 3.28 10.29 9.23
N ALA A 110 4.42 9.61 9.17
CA ALA A 110 4.60 8.32 9.79
C ALA A 110 4.44 8.37 11.32
N SER A 111 4.86 9.46 11.98
CA SER A 111 4.74 9.59 13.44
C SER A 111 3.28 9.69 13.87
N ALA A 112 2.47 10.48 13.16
CA ALA A 112 1.04 10.58 13.41
C ALA A 112 0.33 9.23 13.18
N ARG A 113 0.73 8.50 12.12
CA ARG A 113 0.21 7.15 11.83
C ARG A 113 0.60 6.12 12.89
N ASP A 114 1.84 6.15 13.37
CA ASP A 114 2.31 5.25 14.44
C ASP A 114 1.52 5.47 15.73
N LYS A 115 1.33 6.74 16.13
CA LYS A 115 0.47 7.10 17.28
C LYS A 115 -0.96 6.62 17.11
N PHE A 116 -1.51 6.68 15.90
CA PHE A 116 -2.87 6.20 15.62
C PHE A 116 -3.02 4.71 15.94
N TRP A 117 -2.07 3.88 15.50
CA TRP A 117 -2.04 2.46 15.83
C TRP A 117 -1.95 2.22 17.34
N GLU A 118 -1.02 2.90 18.00
CA GLU A 118 -0.78 2.77 19.44
C GLU A 118 -2.01 3.19 20.27
N GLN A 119 -2.66 4.29 19.91
CA GLN A 119 -3.89 4.74 20.57
C GLN A 119 -5.04 3.75 20.38
N ARG A 120 -5.15 3.12 19.20
CA ARG A 120 -6.24 2.20 18.87
C ARG A 120 -6.13 0.86 19.60
N PHE A 121 -4.90 0.34 19.76
CA PHE A 121 -4.66 -1.02 20.22
C PHE A 121 -3.90 -1.13 21.54
N GLY A 122 -3.31 -0.04 22.03
CA GLY A 122 -2.55 0.00 23.28
C GLY A 122 -1.32 -0.91 23.24
N ASP A 123 -1.10 -1.65 24.32
CA ASP A 123 -0.01 -2.61 24.48
C ASP A 123 -0.12 -3.87 23.61
N ARG A 124 -1.23 -4.02 22.87
CA ARG A 124 -1.47 -5.14 21.94
C ARG A 124 -0.88 -4.90 20.55
N VAL A 125 -0.39 -3.70 20.26
CA VAL A 125 0.29 -3.38 18.99
C VAL A 125 1.76 -3.05 19.22
N ARG A 126 2.59 -3.40 18.25
CA ARG A 126 3.97 -2.91 18.15
C ARG A 126 4.19 -2.37 16.74
N VAL A 127 4.50 -1.08 16.63
CA VAL A 127 4.79 -0.43 15.34
C VAL A 127 6.28 -0.15 15.24
N LEU A 128 6.90 -0.58 14.14
CA LEU A 128 8.35 -0.44 13.92
C LEU A 128 8.64 -0.18 12.44
N THR A 129 9.79 0.44 12.17
CA THR A 129 10.40 0.38 10.83
C THR A 129 10.97 -1.02 10.55
N GLN A 130 11.09 -1.39 9.29
CA GLN A 130 11.73 -2.64 8.86
C GLN A 130 13.15 -2.80 9.44
N GLU A 131 13.94 -1.74 9.43
CA GLU A 131 15.29 -1.74 10.02
C GLU A 131 15.25 -2.09 11.52
N ALA A 132 14.49 -1.33 12.32
CA ALA A 132 14.33 -1.61 13.75
C ALA A 132 13.83 -3.03 14.03
N TRP A 133 12.90 -3.53 13.21
CA TRP A 133 12.40 -4.91 13.33
C TRP A 133 13.49 -5.95 13.06
N LEU A 134 14.29 -5.77 12.00
CA LEU A 134 15.38 -6.67 11.67
C LEU A 134 16.52 -6.65 12.71
N ASN A 135 16.76 -5.49 13.32
CA ASN A 135 17.78 -5.34 14.36
C ASN A 135 17.39 -6.04 15.67
N ALA A 136 16.09 -6.01 16.03
CA ALA A 136 15.59 -6.63 17.26
C ALA A 136 14.21 -7.29 17.04
N PRO A 137 14.16 -8.50 16.44
CA PRO A 137 12.91 -9.17 16.06
C PRO A 137 12.21 -9.85 17.24
N THR A 138 12.01 -9.11 18.32
CA THR A 138 11.34 -9.59 19.54
C THR A 138 10.14 -8.72 19.84
N VAL A 139 9.07 -9.36 20.33
CA VAL A 139 7.82 -8.68 20.71
C VAL A 139 7.34 -9.19 22.06
N PRO A 140 6.79 -8.32 22.92
CA PRO A 140 6.11 -8.75 24.14
C PRO A 140 4.96 -9.72 23.86
N ALA A 141 4.65 -10.59 24.82
CA ALA A 141 3.55 -11.57 24.71
C ALA A 141 2.16 -10.93 24.58
N THR A 142 2.00 -9.69 25.06
CA THR A 142 0.76 -8.90 24.92
C THR A 142 0.48 -8.53 23.46
N VAL A 143 1.52 -8.44 22.61
CA VAL A 143 1.41 -7.98 21.23
C VAL A 143 0.71 -9.03 20.36
N ARG A 144 -0.46 -8.64 19.86
CA ARG A 144 -1.27 -9.39 18.90
C ARG A 144 -1.15 -8.84 17.48
N LEU A 145 -0.82 -7.55 17.33
CA LEU A 145 -0.59 -6.89 16.06
C LEU A 145 0.85 -6.37 15.96
N LEU A 146 1.64 -6.90 15.03
CA LEU A 146 2.92 -6.30 14.67
C LEU A 146 2.73 -5.47 13.40
N VAL A 147 3.06 -4.19 13.42
CA VAL A 147 3.06 -3.33 12.21
C VAL A 147 4.51 -3.03 11.84
N VAL A 148 4.92 -3.37 10.63
CA VAL A 148 6.28 -3.12 10.12
C VAL A 148 6.19 -2.20 8.90
N ARG A 149 6.80 -1.03 8.97
CA ARG A 149 6.85 -0.07 7.87
C ARG A 149 8.16 -0.18 7.11
N SER A 150 8.10 -0.30 5.79
CA SER A 150 9.27 -0.36 4.91
C SER A 150 9.17 0.72 3.84
N SER A 151 10.23 1.52 3.69
CA SER A 151 10.34 2.57 2.67
C SER A 151 11.50 2.32 1.71
N ASP A 152 12.12 1.14 1.78
CA ASP A 152 13.37 0.84 1.08
C ASP A 152 13.21 0.90 -0.44
N LEU A 153 12.08 0.45 -0.97
CA LEU A 153 11.79 0.46 -2.41
C LEU A 153 11.57 1.88 -2.94
N ASP A 154 10.74 2.66 -2.25
CA ASP A 154 10.48 4.04 -2.60
C ASP A 154 11.75 4.90 -2.52
N GLN A 155 12.50 4.80 -1.41
CA GLN A 155 13.78 5.51 -1.24
C GLN A 155 14.82 5.11 -2.29
N ALA A 156 14.89 3.84 -2.67
CA ALA A 156 15.79 3.40 -3.75
C ALA A 156 15.41 4.06 -5.08
N GLY A 157 14.11 4.13 -5.40
CA GLY A 157 13.60 4.78 -6.60
C GLY A 157 13.80 6.30 -6.63
N GLU A 158 13.43 7.00 -5.56
CA GLU A 158 13.48 8.47 -5.49
C GLU A 158 14.91 9.02 -5.41
N ASN A 159 15.76 8.42 -4.57
CA ASN A 159 17.09 8.99 -4.31
C ASN A 159 18.11 8.71 -5.41
N GLN A 160 17.89 7.66 -6.21
CA GLN A 160 18.87 7.16 -7.18
C GLN A 160 18.33 6.93 -8.58
N GLY A 161 17.04 7.21 -8.82
CA GLY A 161 16.39 7.06 -10.12
C GLY A 161 16.60 5.66 -10.70
N ILE A 162 17.02 5.58 -11.97
CA ILE A 162 17.26 4.30 -12.66
C ILE A 162 18.38 3.49 -11.98
N ALA A 163 19.41 4.15 -11.43
CA ALA A 163 20.49 3.45 -10.72
C ALA A 163 19.99 2.74 -9.46
N GLY A 164 18.94 3.28 -8.83
CA GLY A 164 18.28 2.70 -7.67
C GLY A 164 17.64 1.33 -7.92
N LEU A 165 17.33 1.00 -9.19
CA LEU A 165 16.78 -0.30 -9.56
C LEU A 165 17.71 -1.46 -9.17
N GLY A 166 19.03 -1.23 -9.14
CA GLY A 166 20.01 -2.22 -8.68
C GLY A 166 19.86 -2.59 -7.20
N GLN A 167 19.19 -1.76 -6.39
CA GLN A 167 18.95 -2.01 -4.98
C GLN A 167 17.67 -2.79 -4.70
N PHE A 168 16.75 -2.89 -5.67
CA PHE A 168 15.49 -3.60 -5.45
C PHE A 168 15.69 -5.06 -5.01
N PRO A 169 16.59 -5.86 -5.61
CA PRO A 169 16.84 -7.22 -5.12
C PRO A 169 17.28 -7.27 -3.65
N LEU A 170 18.03 -6.26 -3.18
CA LEU A 170 18.44 -6.17 -1.78
C LEU A 170 17.25 -5.82 -0.88
N ALA A 171 16.42 -4.86 -1.30
CA ALA A 171 15.20 -4.47 -0.59
C ALA A 171 14.20 -5.64 -0.48
N LEU A 172 13.98 -6.39 -1.56
CA LEU A 172 13.09 -7.56 -1.54
C LEU A 172 13.63 -8.69 -0.65
N ARG A 173 14.96 -8.92 -0.65
CA ARG A 173 15.61 -9.85 0.28
C ARG A 173 15.47 -9.39 1.74
N ALA A 174 15.55 -8.09 2.00
CA ALA A 174 15.34 -7.52 3.34
C ALA A 174 13.89 -7.69 3.81
N LEU A 175 12.92 -7.39 2.95
CA LEU A 175 11.50 -7.61 3.20
C LEU A 175 11.22 -9.09 3.49
N ARG A 176 11.77 -10.00 2.68
CA ARG A 176 11.70 -11.46 2.93
C ARG A 176 12.22 -11.83 4.32
N ARG A 177 13.41 -11.35 4.70
CA ARG A 177 13.98 -11.62 6.04
C ARG A 177 13.05 -11.10 7.14
N ALA A 178 12.48 -9.91 6.96
CA ALA A 178 11.60 -9.28 7.93
C ALA A 178 10.30 -10.10 8.13
N VAL A 179 9.73 -10.62 7.04
CA VAL A 179 8.56 -11.51 7.05
C VAL A 179 8.88 -12.84 7.74
N LEU A 180 10.02 -13.47 7.42
CA LEU A 180 10.45 -14.72 8.07
C LEU A 180 10.70 -14.52 9.57
N ALA A 181 11.28 -13.38 9.96
CA ALA A 181 11.47 -13.02 11.37
C ALA A 181 10.14 -12.87 12.11
N ALA A 182 9.10 -12.31 11.47
CA ALA A 182 7.76 -12.25 12.05
C ALA A 182 7.17 -13.67 12.23
N GLY A 183 7.36 -14.55 11.26
CA GLY A 183 7.01 -15.97 11.39
C GLY A 183 7.69 -16.64 12.58
N ALA A 184 9.00 -16.43 12.75
CA ALA A 184 9.78 -16.95 13.87
C ALA A 184 9.34 -16.37 15.22
N ALA A 185 8.88 -15.11 15.26
CA ALA A 185 8.30 -14.46 16.43
C ALA A 185 6.86 -14.92 16.76
N GLY A 186 6.30 -15.87 15.98
CA GLY A 186 5.02 -16.51 16.23
C GLY A 186 3.83 -15.86 15.53
N PHE A 187 4.05 -14.96 14.56
CA PHE A 187 2.99 -14.43 13.70
C PHE A 187 2.77 -15.38 12.53
N ARG A 188 1.67 -16.14 12.56
CA ARG A 188 1.33 -17.13 11.52
C ARG A 188 0.53 -16.54 10.37
N GLU A 189 -0.08 -15.39 10.60
CA GLU A 189 -0.80 -14.63 9.60
C GLU A 189 -0.05 -13.33 9.34
N ILE A 190 0.26 -13.10 8.08
CA ILE A 190 1.08 -11.97 7.65
C ILE A 190 0.39 -11.33 6.44
N VAL A 191 0.22 -10.02 6.49
CA VAL A 191 -0.38 -9.20 5.44
C VAL A 191 0.68 -8.21 4.98
N ILE A 192 0.90 -8.07 3.68
CA ILE A 192 1.86 -7.10 3.10
C ILE A 192 1.06 -6.15 2.21
N ALA A 193 0.81 -4.93 2.64
CA ALA A 193 0.08 -3.93 1.85
C ALA A 193 0.98 -2.78 1.39
N THR A 194 0.52 -2.08 0.35
CA THR A 194 1.25 -0.97 -0.29
C THR A 194 0.34 0.20 -0.63
N ASP A 195 0.79 1.40 -0.38
CA ASP A 195 0.01 2.60 -0.68
C ASP A 195 -0.09 2.88 -2.19
N HIS A 196 1.01 2.75 -2.91
CA HIS A 196 1.09 2.94 -4.35
C HIS A 196 2.16 2.04 -4.99
N GLY A 197 2.32 2.18 -6.31
CA GLY A 197 3.48 1.71 -7.06
C GLY A 197 4.30 2.88 -7.60
N PHE A 198 5.16 2.64 -8.58
CA PHE A 198 5.94 3.68 -9.24
C PHE A 198 6.01 3.47 -10.74
N VAL A 199 6.25 4.54 -11.48
CA VAL A 199 6.54 4.52 -12.92
C VAL A 199 7.98 4.93 -13.14
N LEU A 200 8.67 4.21 -14.03
CA LEU A 200 10.03 4.55 -14.42
C LEU A 200 9.98 5.58 -15.53
N ASN A 201 10.64 6.72 -15.31
CA ASN A 201 10.89 7.69 -16.35
C ASN A 201 12.28 7.42 -16.96
N PRO A 202 12.38 6.84 -18.17
CA PRO A 202 13.65 6.46 -18.78
C PRO A 202 14.49 7.66 -19.24
N THR A 203 13.86 8.83 -19.41
CA THR A 203 14.50 10.08 -19.85
C THR A 203 14.13 11.21 -18.89
N PRO A 204 14.71 11.25 -17.68
CA PRO A 204 14.52 12.37 -16.78
C PRO A 204 15.18 13.61 -17.38
N MET A 205 14.43 14.41 -18.15
CA MET A 205 14.90 15.74 -18.54
C MET A 205 14.88 16.65 -17.32
N VAL A 206 15.86 17.55 -17.22
CA VAL A 206 15.90 18.58 -16.17
C VAL A 206 14.57 19.36 -16.20
N GLY A 207 13.84 19.33 -15.08
CA GLY A 207 12.52 19.97 -14.95
C GLY A 207 11.29 19.07 -15.19
N THR A 208 11.47 17.81 -15.60
CA THR A 208 10.37 16.84 -15.71
C THR A 208 9.97 16.33 -14.32
N ARG A 209 9.15 17.12 -13.61
CA ARG A 209 8.33 16.59 -12.52
C ARG A 209 6.99 16.12 -13.09
N CYS A 210 6.59 14.90 -12.77
CA CYS A 210 5.18 14.52 -12.86
C CYS A 210 4.41 15.44 -11.90
N ARG A 211 3.80 16.50 -12.45
CA ARG A 211 2.99 17.40 -11.65
C ARG A 211 1.72 16.66 -11.28
N CYS A 212 1.47 16.50 -9.98
CA CYS A 212 0.15 16.13 -9.52
C CYS A 212 -0.82 17.20 -10.09
N PRO A 213 -1.88 16.81 -10.81
CA PRO A 213 -2.84 17.79 -11.30
C PRO A 213 -3.33 18.62 -10.09
N PRO A 214 -3.42 19.96 -10.22
CA PRO A 214 -3.83 20.81 -9.11
C PRO A 214 -5.18 20.33 -8.60
N VAL A 215 -5.22 19.89 -7.34
CA VAL A 215 -6.46 19.53 -6.64
C VAL A 215 -7.20 20.84 -6.39
N THR A 216 -8.01 21.25 -7.35
CA THR A 216 -8.86 22.45 -7.24
C THR A 216 -10.31 21.99 -7.15
N GLY A 217 -10.86 22.06 -5.93
CA GLY A 217 -12.27 21.78 -5.65
C GLY A 217 -12.60 20.35 -5.16
N PRO A 218 -13.80 20.14 -4.59
CA PRO A 218 -14.18 18.96 -3.81
C PRO A 218 -14.44 17.68 -4.64
N SER A 219 -14.07 17.65 -5.92
CA SER A 219 -14.31 16.51 -6.80
C SER A 219 -13.20 16.37 -7.84
N VAL A 220 -12.13 15.68 -7.48
CA VAL A 220 -11.17 15.17 -8.47
C VAL A 220 -11.77 13.89 -9.06
N ARG A 221 -12.13 13.93 -10.35
CA ARG A 221 -12.72 12.81 -11.08
C ARG A 221 -11.61 11.99 -11.74
N TYR A 222 -11.42 10.75 -11.30
CA TYR A 222 -10.70 9.73 -12.07
C TYR A 222 -11.74 8.69 -12.53
N ALA A 223 -11.82 8.42 -13.84
CA ALA A 223 -12.81 7.52 -14.43
C ALA A 223 -12.13 6.28 -15.03
N ALA A 224 -12.70 5.09 -14.80
CA ALA A 224 -12.32 3.84 -15.45
C ALA A 224 -13.57 3.05 -15.86
N CYS A 225 -13.60 2.51 -17.08
CA CYS A 225 -14.71 1.73 -17.64
C CYS A 225 -14.48 0.21 -17.47
N SER A 226 -15.52 -0.56 -17.13
CA SER A 226 -15.47 -2.01 -16.86
C SER A 226 -16.15 -2.88 -17.95
N GLY A 227 -15.66 -4.12 -18.12
CA GLY A 227 -16.36 -5.24 -18.79
C GLY A 227 -16.15 -6.55 -18.01
N ALA A 228 -17.18 -7.40 -17.89
CA ALA A 228 -17.32 -8.46 -16.88
C ALA A 228 -17.24 -9.91 -17.41
N ALA A 229 -16.90 -10.89 -16.54
CA ALA A 229 -17.28 -12.33 -16.58
C ALA A 229 -16.91 -13.11 -15.26
N PRO A 230 -17.56 -14.26 -14.92
CA PRO A 230 -17.74 -14.81 -13.54
C PRO A 230 -16.77 -15.97 -13.11
N PRO A 231 -16.88 -16.52 -11.86
CA PRO A 231 -15.75 -17.10 -11.10
C PRO A 231 -15.78 -18.62 -10.80
N THR A 232 -14.63 -19.21 -10.39
CA THR A 232 -14.53 -20.41 -9.51
C THR A 232 -13.29 -20.38 -8.55
N ARG A 233 -13.37 -21.14 -7.44
CA ARG A 233 -12.69 -21.12 -6.10
C ARG A 233 -11.17 -21.45 -6.03
N ARG A 234 -10.41 -21.26 -4.92
CA ARG A 234 -10.20 -20.16 -3.94
C ARG A 234 -8.85 -20.37 -3.20
N VAL A 235 -7.84 -19.66 -3.67
CA VAL A 235 -6.68 -19.06 -2.99
C VAL A 235 -6.64 -17.72 -3.71
N ARG A 236 -6.97 -16.60 -3.06
CA ARG A 236 -7.29 -15.37 -3.81
C ARG A 236 -6.02 -14.69 -4.27
N CYS A 237 -5.63 -15.08 -5.47
CA CYS A 237 -4.65 -14.43 -6.28
C CYS A 237 -5.08 -14.62 -7.74
N ALA A 238 -5.88 -13.70 -8.28
CA ALA A 238 -6.53 -13.88 -9.59
C ALA A 238 -6.36 -12.66 -10.54
N LEU A 239 -5.68 -12.99 -11.64
CA LEU A 239 -5.60 -12.48 -13.02
C LEU A 239 -5.65 -10.98 -13.44
N LYS A 240 -4.48 -10.60 -13.96
CA LYS A 240 -4.02 -9.89 -15.18
C LYS A 240 -4.96 -9.44 -16.34
N VAL A 241 -4.54 -8.29 -16.91
CA VAL A 241 -4.71 -7.70 -18.27
C VAL A 241 -6.08 -7.14 -18.69
N ALA A 242 -6.13 -5.80 -18.82
CA ALA A 242 -6.88 -5.14 -19.88
C ALA A 242 -6.13 -3.86 -20.34
N ARG A 243 -5.95 -3.72 -21.66
CA ARG A 243 -5.42 -2.52 -22.32
C ARG A 243 -6.22 -1.28 -21.90
N LEU A 244 -5.59 -0.35 -21.17
CA LEU A 244 -6.15 0.99 -20.92
C LEU A 244 -5.69 1.97 -22.02
N ALA A 245 -6.25 1.86 -23.22
CA ALA A 245 -5.92 2.78 -24.31
C ALA A 245 -6.36 4.22 -23.94
N PHE A 246 -5.41 5.07 -23.54
CA PHE A 246 -5.64 6.51 -23.47
C PHE A 246 -5.65 7.07 -24.89
N ARG A 247 -6.81 7.51 -25.38
CA ARG A 247 -6.92 8.22 -26.66
C ARG A 247 -6.88 9.72 -26.40
N GLY A 248 -5.68 10.29 -26.31
CA GLY A 248 -5.50 11.74 -26.40
C GLY A 248 -5.76 12.21 -27.83
N ARG A 249 -6.63 13.21 -28.02
CA ARG A 249 -6.69 13.95 -29.30
C ARG A 249 -5.46 14.87 -29.35
N GLY A 250 -4.43 14.46 -30.09
CA GLY A 250 -3.22 15.24 -30.32
C GLY A 250 -2.16 14.39 -31.00
N ARG A 251 -1.54 14.90 -32.07
CA ARG A 251 -0.68 14.14 -32.98
C ARG A 251 0.53 13.51 -32.24
N THR A 252 0.69 12.20 -32.46
CA THR A 252 1.93 11.41 -32.39
C THR A 252 2.80 11.56 -31.13
N SER A 253 2.51 10.74 -30.12
CA SER A 253 3.51 10.05 -29.29
C SER A 253 2.80 8.92 -28.53
N TRP A 254 3.24 7.68 -28.74
CA TRP A 254 2.72 6.51 -28.05
C TRP A 254 3.28 6.48 -26.61
N TYR A 255 2.51 6.91 -25.62
CA TYR A 255 2.83 6.73 -24.22
C TYR A 255 2.17 5.44 -23.69
N HIS A 256 2.98 4.45 -23.34
CA HIS A 256 2.53 3.29 -22.57
C HIS A 256 2.55 3.63 -21.08
N ALA A 257 1.47 4.24 -20.58
CA ALA A 257 1.21 4.39 -19.15
C ALA A 257 0.05 3.45 -18.75
N HIS A 258 0.42 2.27 -18.28
CA HIS A 258 -0.47 1.40 -17.50
C HIS A 258 0.22 1.22 -16.15
N TRP A 259 -0.52 0.92 -15.07
CA TRP A 259 -0.03 0.46 -13.74
C TRP A 259 -0.13 1.39 -12.51
N GLU A 260 -0.73 2.59 -12.55
CA GLU A 260 -0.77 3.48 -11.35
C GLU A 260 -1.93 3.24 -10.35
N LEU A 261 -2.92 2.40 -10.67
CA LEU A 261 -4.20 2.37 -9.93
C LEU A 261 -4.50 1.06 -9.17
N LEU A 262 -3.60 0.09 -9.20
CA LEU A 262 -3.81 -1.20 -8.54
C LEU A 262 -2.64 -1.51 -7.61
N SER A 263 -2.95 -1.60 -6.32
CA SER A 263 -2.02 -2.01 -5.26
C SER A 263 -2.25 -3.49 -4.93
N VAL A 264 -1.27 -4.13 -4.27
CA VAL A 264 -1.28 -5.56 -3.95
C VAL A 264 -1.23 -5.79 -2.45
N VAL A 265 -2.10 -6.67 -1.95
CA VAL A 265 -2.01 -7.27 -0.61
C VAL A 265 -1.61 -8.73 -0.68
#